data_AF-X1G3T4-F1
#
_entry.id   AF-X1G3T4-F1
#
_cell.length_a   1.000
_cell.length_b   1.000
_cell.length_c   1.000
_cell.angle_alpha   90.00
_cell.angle_beta   90.00
_cell.angle_gamma   90.00
#
_symmetry.space_group_name_H-M   'P 1'
#
loop_
_entity.id
_entity.type
_entity.pdbx_description
1 polymer ?
#
loop_
_entity_poly.entity_id
_entity_poly.type
_entity_poly.pdbx_seq_one_letter_code
_entity_poly.pdbx_strand_id
1 'polypeptide(L)'
;CGNSQNKPFCDGTHGKIGWTDEKQEDRQPGKIDSYKGKNITIHDNRGICAHVGYCTDGLPKVFQMGVEPWINPDAETMGKIIQTIKKCPSGALSYSIDGVLYNKFSELPEIKITEDGPYFVKGSIELHDKDQPKSEDHYALCRCGKSKNKPFCDGQHWYTQFRDNRQVKPIGPNADEKVANIQKLAESGKSENSAMRTLQKFPGFETLIFKGAQLHKMPLNEDVKVNTRTIIGKTAKQPLELEMPFYVSHMSFGALSREAKIALAKGASLVGTAM
;
A
#
# COMPACT_ATOMS: atom_id res chain seq x y z
N CYS A 1 27.83 3.51 0.48
CA CYS A 1 28.73 3.43 1.65
C CYS A 1 28.10 3.74 3.02
N GLY A 2 26.87 4.31 3.10
CA GLY A 2 26.22 4.66 4.37
C GLY A 2 26.73 5.91 5.09
N ASN A 3 27.82 6.52 4.62
CA ASN A 3 28.50 7.62 5.30
C ASN A 3 28.34 8.98 4.61
N SER A 4 27.50 9.08 3.58
CA SER A 4 27.23 10.36 2.93
C SER A 4 26.62 11.36 3.91
N GLN A 5 26.98 12.63 3.84
CA GLN A 5 26.34 13.71 4.59
C GLN A 5 25.05 14.22 3.90
N ASN A 6 24.87 13.88 2.62
CA ASN A 6 23.72 14.29 1.81
C ASN A 6 22.79 13.11 1.48
N LYS A 7 22.59 12.18 2.43
CA LYS A 7 21.72 11.00 2.24
C LYS A 7 20.33 11.47 1.79
N PRO A 8 19.71 10.85 0.77
CA PRO A 8 20.05 9.57 0.14
C PRO A 8 21.12 9.69 -0.97
N PHE A 9 21.53 10.89 -1.35
CA PHE A 9 22.44 11.13 -2.46
C PHE A 9 23.89 10.78 -2.10
N CYS A 10 24.71 10.58 -3.12
CA CYS A 10 26.14 10.40 -2.97
C CYS A 10 26.83 11.77 -2.95
N ASP A 11 27.77 11.96 -2.03
CA ASP A 11 28.63 13.15 -1.90
C ASP A 11 30.13 12.81 -2.06
N GLY A 12 30.43 11.61 -2.59
CA GLY A 12 31.80 11.12 -2.77
C GLY A 12 32.48 10.63 -1.49
N THR A 13 31.81 10.63 -0.33
CA THR A 13 32.42 10.19 0.94
C THR A 13 32.98 8.76 0.87
N HIS A 14 32.42 7.88 0.04
CA HIS A 14 32.90 6.51 -0.14
C HIS A 14 34.39 6.41 -0.56
N GLY A 15 34.86 7.33 -1.40
CA GLY A 15 36.27 7.35 -1.85
C GLY A 15 37.24 7.83 -0.76
N LYS A 16 36.76 8.65 0.18
CA LYS A 16 37.58 9.17 1.30
C LYS A 16 37.77 8.16 2.43
N ILE A 17 36.78 7.27 2.62
CA ILE A 17 36.77 6.29 3.71
C ILE A 17 37.23 4.90 3.29
N GLY A 18 37.70 4.73 2.04
CA GLY A 18 38.11 3.43 1.51
C GLY A 18 37.00 2.39 1.48
N TRP A 19 35.75 2.81 1.20
CA TRP A 19 34.62 1.87 1.17
C TRP A 19 34.68 0.96 -0.06
N THR A 20 34.44 -0.34 0.12
CA THR A 20 34.37 -1.33 -0.96
C THR A 20 32.96 -1.89 -1.11
N ASP A 21 32.62 -2.31 -2.32
CA ASP A 21 31.38 -3.02 -2.67
C ASP A 21 31.55 -4.55 -2.64
N GLU A 22 32.68 -5.05 -2.12
CA GLU A 22 32.98 -6.48 -2.06
C GLU A 22 31.98 -7.22 -1.17
N LYS A 23 31.58 -8.41 -1.66
CA LYS A 23 30.74 -9.37 -0.93
C LYS A 23 31.59 -10.11 0.10
N GLN A 24 31.07 -10.26 1.31
CA GLN A 24 31.76 -11.01 2.36
C GLN A 24 31.57 -12.51 2.16
N GLU A 25 32.58 -13.30 2.53
CA GLU A 25 32.56 -14.77 2.37
C GLU A 25 31.50 -15.44 3.26
N ASP A 26 31.22 -14.87 4.43
CA ASP A 26 30.25 -15.36 5.40
C ASP A 26 28.80 -14.88 5.13
N ARG A 27 28.52 -14.39 3.91
CA ARG A 27 27.17 -14.02 3.48
C ARG A 27 26.28 -15.25 3.33
N GLN A 28 24.97 -15.07 3.50
CA GLN A 28 24.00 -16.11 3.17
C GLN A 28 24.10 -16.45 1.66
N PRO A 29 24.39 -17.71 1.28
CA PRO A 29 24.43 -18.09 -0.12
C PRO A 29 23.03 -17.96 -0.73
N GLY A 30 22.95 -17.49 -1.97
CA GLY A 30 21.67 -17.52 -2.67
C GLY A 30 21.43 -18.90 -3.24
N LYS A 31 20.47 -19.58 -2.63
CA LYS A 31 19.95 -20.89 -2.98
C LYS A 31 18.43 -20.77 -2.95
N ILE A 32 17.75 -21.40 -3.89
CA ILE A 32 16.29 -21.46 -3.92
C ILE A 32 15.85 -22.73 -3.19
N ASP A 33 15.17 -22.57 -2.07
CA ASP A 33 14.49 -23.65 -1.37
C ASP A 33 13.00 -23.62 -1.73
N SER A 34 12.42 -24.79 -2.03
CA SER A 34 11.05 -24.90 -2.55
C SER A 34 10.18 -25.74 -1.60
N TYR A 35 9.04 -25.19 -1.23
CA TYR A 35 8.09 -25.75 -0.28
C TYR A 35 6.81 -26.10 -1.00
N LYS A 36 6.58 -27.38 -1.25
CA LYS A 36 5.43 -27.89 -2.01
C LYS A 36 4.22 -28.06 -1.08
N GLY A 37 3.14 -27.34 -1.38
CA GLY A 37 1.82 -27.58 -0.80
C GLY A 37 0.88 -28.31 -1.77
N LYS A 38 -0.40 -28.40 -1.40
CA LYS A 38 -1.45 -29.03 -2.20
C LYS A 38 -1.75 -28.27 -3.48
N ASN A 39 -1.86 -26.94 -3.38
CA ASN A 39 -2.32 -26.07 -4.48
C ASN A 39 -1.26 -25.07 -4.96
N ILE A 40 -0.17 -24.88 -4.19
CA ILE A 40 0.87 -23.89 -4.49
C ILE A 40 2.23 -24.40 -3.99
N THR A 41 3.29 -24.11 -4.74
CA THR A 41 4.67 -24.27 -4.28
C THR A 41 5.25 -22.89 -4.01
N ILE A 42 5.82 -22.67 -2.82
CA ILE A 42 6.46 -21.42 -2.45
C ILE A 42 7.97 -21.58 -2.61
N HIS A 43 8.64 -20.63 -3.24
CA HIS A 43 10.09 -20.60 -3.42
C HIS A 43 10.69 -19.47 -2.59
N ASP A 44 11.71 -19.78 -1.80
CA ASP A 44 12.47 -18.83 -0.98
C ASP A 44 13.95 -18.81 -1.39
N ASN A 45 14.45 -17.63 -1.76
CA ASN A 45 15.86 -17.37 -1.96
C ASN A 45 16.40 -16.52 -0.81
N ARG A 46 16.76 -17.19 0.29
CA ARG A 46 17.19 -16.52 1.52
C ARG A 46 18.41 -15.61 1.32
N GLY A 47 19.28 -15.94 0.37
CA GLY A 47 20.48 -15.16 0.09
C GLY A 47 20.24 -13.77 -0.51
N ILE A 48 19.02 -13.46 -0.95
CA ILE A 48 18.62 -12.10 -1.38
C ILE A 48 17.58 -11.46 -0.46
N CYS A 49 17.20 -12.12 0.63
CA CYS A 49 16.19 -11.61 1.55
C CYS A 49 16.70 -10.32 2.23
N ALA A 50 15.92 -9.24 2.09
CA ALA A 50 16.22 -7.98 2.78
C ALA A 50 15.75 -7.95 4.25
N HIS A 51 15.18 -9.06 4.74
CA HIS A 51 14.69 -9.22 6.12
C HIS A 51 13.71 -8.14 6.58
N VAL A 52 12.79 -7.73 5.70
CA VAL A 52 11.81 -6.65 5.95
C VAL A 52 10.60 -7.11 6.78
N GLY A 53 10.34 -8.43 6.85
CA GLY A 53 9.29 -8.99 7.72
C GLY A 53 7.89 -9.09 7.12
N TYR A 54 7.62 -8.57 5.91
CA TYR A 54 6.27 -8.62 5.32
C TYR A 54 5.64 -10.01 5.26
N CYS A 55 6.43 -11.06 5.07
CA CYS A 55 5.94 -12.44 5.02
C CYS A 55 5.59 -12.99 6.40
N THR A 56 6.51 -12.87 7.36
CA THR A 56 6.34 -13.34 8.74
C THR A 56 5.26 -12.56 9.48
N ASP A 57 5.14 -11.26 9.23
CA ASP A 57 4.15 -10.40 9.87
C ASP A 57 2.77 -10.56 9.20
N GLY A 58 2.75 -10.78 7.88
CA GLY A 58 1.53 -10.90 7.10
C GLY A 58 0.84 -12.26 7.26
N LEU A 59 1.61 -13.35 7.25
CA LEU A 59 1.10 -14.73 7.35
C LEU A 59 2.00 -15.60 8.24
N PRO A 60 2.02 -15.37 9.57
CA PRO A 60 2.89 -16.12 10.50
C PRO A 60 2.59 -17.62 10.56
N LYS A 61 1.40 -18.05 10.14
CA LYS A 61 1.06 -19.48 10.02
C LYS A 61 1.72 -20.15 8.80
N VAL A 62 1.99 -19.37 7.75
CA VAL A 62 2.66 -19.83 6.53
C VAL A 62 4.17 -19.65 6.67
N PHE A 63 4.64 -18.49 7.14
CA PHE A 63 6.05 -18.14 7.29
C PHE A 63 6.43 -18.14 8.78
N GLN A 64 6.87 -19.29 9.27
CA GLN A 64 7.04 -19.63 10.68
C GLN A 64 8.49 -19.41 11.11
N MET A 65 8.72 -18.44 11.99
CA MET A 65 10.05 -18.21 12.57
C MET A 65 10.38 -19.26 13.63
N GLY A 66 11.56 -19.87 13.55
CA GLY A 66 12.05 -20.84 14.54
C GLY A 66 11.45 -22.25 14.41
N VAL A 67 10.74 -22.53 13.31
CA VAL A 67 10.17 -23.85 13.01
C VAL A 67 10.77 -24.37 11.71
N GLU A 68 10.94 -25.69 11.58
CA GLU A 68 11.40 -26.35 10.36
C GLU A 68 10.38 -27.45 9.94
N PRO A 69 9.84 -27.44 8.70
CA PRO A 69 10.07 -26.44 7.67
C PRO A 69 9.49 -25.06 8.04
N TRP A 70 10.27 -24.00 7.80
CA TRP A 70 9.86 -22.64 8.15
C TRP A 70 8.71 -22.11 7.28
N ILE A 71 8.44 -22.75 6.14
CA ILE A 71 7.29 -22.44 5.27
C ILE A 71 6.31 -23.60 5.25
N ASN A 72 5.05 -23.31 5.60
CA ASN A 72 3.91 -24.21 5.45
C ASN A 72 2.92 -23.66 4.39
N PRO A 73 3.00 -24.11 3.13
CA PRO A 73 2.14 -23.61 2.06
C PRO A 73 0.65 -23.98 2.19
N ASP A 74 0.30 -24.91 3.08
CA ASP A 74 -1.08 -25.37 3.29
C ASP A 74 -1.77 -24.69 4.48
N ALA A 75 -1.10 -23.76 5.16
CA ALA A 75 -1.62 -23.14 6.38
C ALA A 75 -2.67 -22.04 6.15
N GLU A 76 -2.80 -21.52 4.92
CA GLU A 76 -3.72 -20.45 4.54
C GLU A 76 -4.16 -20.59 3.07
N THR A 77 -5.10 -19.74 2.64
CA THR A 77 -5.58 -19.76 1.26
C THR A 77 -4.51 -19.29 0.26
N MET A 78 -4.50 -19.89 -0.93
CA MET A 78 -3.60 -19.53 -2.02
C MET A 78 -3.62 -18.02 -2.32
N GLY A 79 -4.80 -17.40 -2.36
CA GLY A 79 -4.95 -15.97 -2.62
C GLY A 79 -4.21 -15.10 -1.61
N LYS A 80 -4.29 -15.41 -0.31
CA LYS A 80 -3.55 -14.68 0.73
C LYS A 80 -2.05 -14.90 0.61
N ILE A 81 -1.62 -16.13 0.34
CA ILE A 81 -0.20 -16.48 0.15
C ILE A 81 0.38 -15.66 -1.00
N ILE A 82 -0.27 -15.65 -2.16
CA ILE A 82 0.15 -14.87 -3.33
C ILE A 82 0.22 -13.38 -3.00
N GLN A 83 -0.81 -12.83 -2.34
CA GLN A 83 -0.81 -11.41 -1.93
C GLN A 83 0.37 -11.07 -1.01
N THR A 84 0.74 -11.98 -0.11
CA THR A 84 1.87 -11.79 0.80
C THR A 84 3.22 -11.93 0.08
N ILE A 85 3.36 -12.90 -0.82
CA ILE A 85 4.57 -13.07 -1.63
C ILE A 85 4.83 -11.83 -2.49
N LYS A 86 3.78 -11.27 -3.12
CA LYS A 86 3.85 -10.04 -3.92
C LYS A 86 4.30 -8.81 -3.13
N LYS A 87 4.24 -8.84 -1.79
CA LYS A 87 4.73 -7.76 -0.91
C LYS A 87 6.22 -7.90 -0.59
N CYS A 88 6.88 -9.00 -0.96
CA CYS A 88 8.33 -9.13 -0.80
C CYS A 88 9.02 -8.05 -1.66
N PRO A 89 9.84 -7.15 -1.10
CA PRO A 89 10.48 -6.09 -1.87
C PRO A 89 11.85 -6.49 -2.40
N SER A 90 12.32 -7.69 -2.06
CA SER A 90 13.69 -8.15 -2.34
C SER A 90 13.78 -9.19 -3.46
N GLY A 91 12.65 -9.69 -3.96
CA GLY A 91 12.63 -10.79 -4.94
C GLY A 91 12.89 -12.16 -4.33
N ALA A 92 13.07 -12.25 -3.00
CA ALA A 92 13.36 -13.51 -2.32
C ALA A 92 12.23 -14.53 -2.41
N LEU A 93 10.97 -14.07 -2.52
CA LEU A 93 9.81 -14.96 -2.58
C LEU A 93 9.22 -14.99 -3.99
N SER A 94 8.96 -16.19 -4.48
CA SER A 94 8.17 -16.46 -5.67
C SER A 94 7.31 -17.70 -5.45
N TYR A 95 6.45 -18.04 -6.40
CA TYR A 95 5.61 -19.23 -6.28
C TYR A 95 5.40 -19.92 -7.63
N SER A 96 5.06 -21.20 -7.59
CA SER A 96 4.60 -21.95 -8.76
C SER A 96 3.21 -22.53 -8.53
N ILE A 97 2.40 -22.53 -9.59
CA ILE A 97 1.09 -23.19 -9.65
C ILE A 97 1.14 -24.14 -10.84
N ASP A 98 0.83 -25.41 -10.62
CA ASP A 98 0.86 -26.46 -11.65
C ASP A 98 2.18 -26.51 -12.44
N GLY A 99 3.31 -26.22 -11.77
CA GLY A 99 4.65 -26.19 -12.36
C GLY A 99 5.01 -24.90 -13.10
N VAL A 100 4.10 -23.94 -13.23
CA VAL A 100 4.35 -22.62 -13.84
C VAL A 100 4.88 -21.66 -12.80
N LEU A 101 6.08 -21.12 -13.02
CA LEU A 101 6.74 -20.16 -12.13
C LEU A 101 6.19 -18.74 -12.28
N TYR A 102 5.88 -18.11 -11.16
CA TYR A 102 5.47 -16.71 -11.06
C TYR A 102 6.47 -15.94 -10.19
N ASN A 103 7.34 -15.17 -10.85
CA ASN A 103 8.40 -14.37 -10.22
C ASN A 103 8.44 -12.91 -10.73
N LYS A 104 7.49 -12.52 -11.60
CA LYS A 104 7.34 -11.15 -12.11
C LYS A 104 5.96 -10.60 -11.72
N PHE A 105 5.96 -9.48 -11.00
CA PHE A 105 4.75 -8.90 -10.41
C PHE A 105 4.61 -7.40 -10.71
N SER A 106 5.67 -6.74 -11.15
CA SER A 106 5.77 -5.30 -11.28
C SER A 106 5.80 -4.89 -12.75
N GLU A 107 4.87 -4.03 -13.17
CA GLU A 107 4.82 -3.58 -14.58
C GLU A 107 5.57 -2.27 -14.83
N LEU A 108 5.73 -1.43 -13.81
CA LEU A 108 6.31 -0.09 -13.95
C LEU A 108 7.64 0.04 -13.21
N PRO A 109 8.70 0.54 -13.88
CA PRO A 109 9.96 0.90 -13.25
C PRO A 109 9.77 1.92 -12.12
N GLU A 110 10.24 1.59 -10.92
CA GLU A 110 10.21 2.50 -9.76
C GLU A 110 11.39 2.23 -8.83
N ILE A 111 11.97 3.30 -8.27
CA ILE A 111 12.90 3.23 -7.15
C ILE A 111 12.26 3.95 -5.96
N LYS A 112 11.95 3.19 -4.91
CA LYS A 112 11.41 3.71 -3.65
C LYS A 112 12.50 3.75 -2.59
N ILE A 113 12.64 4.90 -1.93
CA ILE A 113 13.54 5.07 -0.79
C ILE A 113 12.76 4.75 0.49
N THR A 114 13.31 3.88 1.33
CA THR A 114 12.75 3.59 2.66
C THR A 114 13.47 4.39 3.74
N GLU A 115 12.74 4.87 4.74
CA GLU A 115 13.35 5.52 5.91
C GLU A 115 14.32 4.55 6.59
N ASP A 116 15.55 5.01 6.85
CA ASP A 116 16.59 4.24 7.53
C ASP A 116 16.90 2.86 6.94
N GLY A 117 16.47 2.61 5.70
CA GLY A 117 16.54 1.30 5.07
C GLY A 117 17.08 1.31 3.65
N PRO A 118 16.88 0.21 2.91
CA PRO A 118 17.34 0.05 1.53
C PRO A 118 16.55 0.89 0.50
N TYR A 119 17.03 0.88 -0.74
CA TYR A 119 16.22 1.23 -1.89
C TYR A 119 15.46 0.00 -2.37
N PHE A 120 14.16 0.13 -2.60
CA PHE A 120 13.37 -0.90 -3.28
C PHE A 120 13.28 -0.53 -4.76
N VAL A 121 13.78 -1.43 -5.62
CA VAL A 121 13.78 -1.27 -7.06
C VAL A 121 12.80 -2.29 -7.63
N LYS A 122 11.90 -1.87 -8.51
CA LYS A 122 10.95 -2.78 -9.19
C LYS A 122 10.73 -2.35 -10.65
N GLY A 123 10.08 -3.23 -11.42
CA GLY A 123 9.72 -2.99 -12.81
C GLY A 123 10.80 -3.45 -13.79
N SER A 124 11.45 -4.58 -13.49
CA SER A 124 12.42 -5.24 -14.37
C SER A 124 13.55 -4.36 -14.86
N ILE A 125 14.08 -3.53 -13.96
CA ILE A 125 15.26 -2.72 -14.22
C ILE A 125 16.48 -3.65 -14.23
N GLU A 126 17.25 -3.61 -15.32
CA GLU A 126 18.50 -4.34 -15.41
C GLU A 126 19.57 -3.71 -14.51
N LEU A 127 20.29 -4.53 -13.75
CA LEU A 127 21.41 -4.09 -12.92
C LEU A 127 22.68 -4.82 -13.36
N HIS A 128 23.63 -4.05 -13.89
CA HIS A 128 24.91 -4.57 -14.34
C HIS A 128 25.88 -4.63 -13.15
N ASP A 129 25.85 -5.74 -12.43
CA ASP A 129 26.78 -6.10 -11.35
C ASP A 129 27.45 -7.44 -11.72
N LYS A 130 28.63 -7.74 -11.14
CA LYS A 130 29.33 -9.02 -11.36
C LYS A 130 28.43 -10.24 -11.11
N ASP A 131 27.50 -10.16 -10.16
CA ASP A 131 26.59 -11.27 -9.84
C ASP A 131 25.19 -11.14 -10.48
N GLN A 132 24.89 -10.00 -11.13
CA GLN A 132 23.54 -9.62 -11.60
C GLN A 132 22.45 -9.69 -10.49
N PRO A 133 21.26 -9.10 -10.65
CA PRO A 133 20.18 -9.32 -9.71
C PRO A 133 19.62 -10.74 -9.88
N LYS A 134 19.52 -11.50 -8.77
CA LYS A 134 18.93 -12.86 -8.81
C LYS A 134 17.42 -12.87 -9.07
N SER A 135 16.79 -11.71 -9.01
CA SER A 135 15.39 -11.47 -9.33
C SER A 135 15.32 -10.46 -10.46
N GLU A 136 14.63 -10.80 -11.55
CA GLU A 136 14.43 -9.94 -12.72
C GLU A 136 13.27 -8.96 -12.57
N ASP A 137 12.50 -8.99 -11.48
CA ASP A 137 11.31 -8.14 -11.30
C ASP A 137 11.58 -6.96 -10.36
N HIS A 138 12.08 -7.29 -9.17
CA HIS A 138 12.34 -6.35 -8.10
C HIS A 138 13.42 -6.87 -7.16
N TYR A 139 14.17 -5.96 -6.55
CA TYR A 139 15.26 -6.24 -5.62
C TYR A 139 15.49 -5.06 -4.67
N ALA A 140 16.17 -5.34 -3.55
CA ALA A 140 16.48 -4.31 -2.54
C ALA A 140 17.98 -3.98 -2.54
N LEU A 141 18.33 -2.71 -2.71
CA LEU A 141 19.72 -2.24 -2.70
C LEU A 141 20.12 -1.65 -1.34
N CYS A 142 21.29 -2.04 -0.86
CA CYS A 142 21.83 -1.63 0.43
C CYS A 142 22.26 -0.14 0.42
N ARG A 143 21.65 0.64 1.31
CA ARG A 143 22.01 2.06 1.52
C ARG A 143 22.98 2.29 2.68
N CYS A 144 22.89 1.49 3.73
CA CYS A 144 23.72 1.62 4.94
C CYS A 144 25.21 1.29 4.74
N GLY A 145 25.56 0.64 3.62
CA GLY A 145 26.93 0.23 3.31
C GLY A 145 27.46 -0.96 4.12
N LYS A 146 26.65 -1.57 4.98
CA LYS A 146 27.05 -2.66 5.90
C LYS A 146 26.55 -4.05 5.52
N SER A 147 25.76 -4.17 4.44
CA SER A 147 25.34 -5.48 3.92
C SER A 147 26.52 -6.37 3.58
N LYS A 148 26.45 -7.66 3.89
CA LYS A 148 27.43 -8.67 3.50
C LYS A 148 27.28 -9.08 2.03
N ASN A 149 26.12 -8.79 1.43
CA ASN A 149 25.75 -9.18 0.07
C ASN A 149 25.61 -7.96 -0.89
N LYS A 150 26.50 -6.97 -0.75
CA LYS A 150 26.45 -5.74 -1.57
C LYS A 150 26.46 -6.06 -3.08
N PRO A 151 25.70 -5.36 -3.92
CA PRO A 151 24.93 -4.15 -3.62
C PRO A 151 23.56 -4.42 -2.98
N PHE A 152 23.17 -5.68 -2.76
CA PHE A 152 21.87 -6.05 -2.22
C PHE A 152 21.78 -5.83 -0.70
N CYS A 153 20.58 -5.53 -0.21
CA CYS A 153 20.30 -5.43 1.21
C CYS A 153 20.06 -6.81 1.83
N ASP A 154 20.69 -7.07 2.97
CA ASP A 154 20.55 -8.29 3.78
C ASP A 154 20.01 -8.00 5.20
N GLY A 155 19.49 -6.79 5.42
CA GLY A 155 18.96 -6.37 6.72
C GLY A 155 19.97 -5.79 7.72
N GLN A 156 21.28 -5.74 7.40
CA GLN A 156 22.31 -5.25 8.34
C GLN A 156 22.07 -3.83 8.89
N HIS A 157 21.29 -3.01 8.18
CA HIS A 157 20.94 -1.64 8.59
C HIS A 157 20.22 -1.57 9.95
N TRP A 158 19.45 -2.59 10.34
CA TRP A 158 18.81 -2.67 11.65
C TRP A 158 19.83 -2.81 12.78
N TYR A 159 20.77 -3.75 12.62
CA TYR A 159 21.80 -4.04 13.62
C TYR A 159 22.83 -2.91 13.76
N THR A 160 23.13 -2.22 12.65
CA THR A 160 24.04 -1.07 12.66
C THR A 160 23.35 0.26 12.95
N GLN A 161 22.04 0.24 13.26
CA GLN A 161 21.23 1.42 13.56
C GLN A 161 21.42 2.55 12.53
N PHE A 162 21.40 2.19 11.24
CA PHE A 162 21.60 3.16 10.18
C PHE A 162 20.52 4.24 10.24
N ARG A 163 20.94 5.51 10.12
CA ARG A 163 20.03 6.65 10.05
C ARG A 163 20.31 7.50 8.81
N ASP A 164 19.25 7.91 8.14
CA ASP A 164 19.32 8.75 6.94
C ASP A 164 19.07 10.25 7.18
N ASN A 165 19.01 10.65 8.46
CA ASN A 165 18.79 12.03 8.92
C ASN A 165 17.50 12.66 8.38
N ARG A 166 16.52 11.87 7.92
CA ARG A 166 15.16 12.29 7.51
C ARG A 166 15.12 13.35 6.39
N GLN A 167 16.15 13.47 5.58
CA GLN A 167 16.10 14.30 4.36
C GLN A 167 15.28 13.64 3.24
N VAL A 168 14.96 12.35 3.40
CA VAL A 168 14.04 11.62 2.54
C VAL A 168 12.61 11.89 3.01
N LYS A 169 11.87 12.74 2.29
CA LYS A 169 10.40 12.66 2.35
C LYS A 169 10.00 11.33 1.71
N PRO A 170 9.24 10.45 2.37
CA PRO A 170 8.87 9.16 1.79
C PRO A 170 8.14 9.38 0.46
N ILE A 171 8.74 8.91 -0.63
CA ILE A 171 8.05 8.79 -1.93
C ILE A 171 7.22 7.52 -1.85
N GLY A 172 5.99 7.66 -1.36
CA GLY A 172 4.97 6.62 -1.47
C GLY A 172 4.29 6.64 -2.84
N PRO A 173 3.63 5.56 -3.26
CA PRO A 173 3.00 5.43 -4.58
C PRO A 173 1.74 6.29 -4.78
N ASN A 174 1.55 7.35 -3.98
CA ASN A 174 0.55 8.39 -4.17
C ASN A 174 1.05 9.63 -3.44
N ALA A 175 1.52 10.63 -4.18
CA ALA A 175 2.24 11.81 -3.69
C ALA A 175 1.38 12.82 -2.92
N ASP A 176 0.33 12.37 -2.22
CA ASP A 176 -0.43 13.20 -1.30
C ASP A 176 -0.72 12.35 -0.05
N GLU A 177 -0.07 12.69 1.07
CA GLU A 177 -0.32 12.11 2.40
C GLU A 177 -1.82 12.15 2.76
N LYS A 178 -2.54 13.11 2.18
CA LYS A 178 -3.99 13.24 2.25
C LYS A 178 -4.72 12.07 1.57
N VAL A 179 -4.28 11.62 0.38
CA VAL A 179 -4.90 10.49 -0.35
C VAL A 179 -4.69 9.19 0.39
N ALA A 180 -3.47 8.95 0.88
CA ALA A 180 -3.12 7.69 1.54
C ALA A 180 -3.96 7.46 2.81
N ASN A 181 -4.15 8.50 3.61
CA ASN A 181 -5.00 8.45 4.80
C ASN A 181 -6.47 8.22 4.45
N ILE A 182 -6.94 8.75 3.32
CA ILE A 182 -8.32 8.59 2.84
C ILE A 182 -8.58 7.18 2.31
N GLN A 183 -7.62 6.60 1.57
CA GLN A 183 -7.70 5.20 1.12
C GLN A 183 -7.66 4.23 2.29
N LYS A 184 -6.75 4.45 3.25
CA LYS A 184 -6.68 3.67 4.48
C LYS A 184 -7.97 3.79 5.31
N LEU A 185 -8.57 4.99 5.39
CA LEU A 185 -9.89 5.20 5.99
C LEU A 185 -11.00 4.47 5.23
N ALA A 186 -11.00 4.49 3.90
CA ALA A 186 -12.01 3.83 3.07
C ALA A 186 -11.97 2.30 3.20
N GLU A 187 -10.78 1.71 3.30
CA GLU A 187 -10.59 0.27 3.46
C GLU A 187 -10.82 -0.21 4.89
N SER A 188 -10.38 0.56 5.89
CA SER A 188 -10.38 0.13 7.31
C SER A 188 -11.52 0.70 8.14
N GLY A 189 -12.21 1.74 7.65
CA GLY A 189 -13.19 2.53 8.41
C GLY A 189 -12.60 3.36 9.55
N LYS A 190 -11.27 3.45 9.67
CA LYS A 190 -10.57 4.11 10.79
C LYS A 190 -9.64 5.22 10.27
N SER A 191 -9.77 6.42 10.83
CA SER A 191 -8.88 7.55 10.52
C SER A 191 -7.72 7.60 11.50
N GLU A 192 -6.50 7.82 11.00
CA GLU A 192 -5.29 7.99 11.84
C GLU A 192 -5.20 9.39 12.44
N ASN A 193 -5.76 10.40 11.77
CA ASN A 193 -5.84 11.78 12.23
C ASN A 193 -7.28 12.29 12.04
N SER A 194 -8.08 12.28 13.09
CA SER A 194 -9.42 12.89 13.09
C SER A 194 -9.40 14.21 13.84
N ALA A 195 -10.16 15.21 13.36
CA ALA A 195 -10.60 16.30 14.22
C ALA A 195 -11.26 15.71 15.49
N MET A 196 -11.27 16.44 16.61
CA MET A 196 -11.99 16.01 17.81
C MET A 196 -13.47 15.77 17.47
N ARG A 197 -13.81 14.52 17.12
CA ARG A 197 -15.18 14.09 16.90
C ARG A 197 -15.86 14.00 18.27
N THR A 198 -17.16 14.24 18.30
CA THR A 198 -17.94 13.84 19.46
C THR A 198 -17.76 12.33 19.69
N LEU A 199 -17.46 11.93 20.93
CA LEU A 199 -17.50 10.52 21.33
C LEU A 199 -18.94 10.01 21.44
N GLN A 200 -19.93 10.90 21.35
CA GLN A 200 -21.33 10.48 21.26
C GLN A 200 -21.53 9.71 19.96
N LYS A 201 -21.97 8.47 20.09
CA LYS A 201 -22.48 7.70 18.95
C LYS A 201 -23.72 8.42 18.46
N PHE A 202 -23.67 8.95 17.24
CA PHE A 202 -24.89 9.43 16.59
C PHE A 202 -25.87 8.24 16.55
N PRO A 203 -27.10 8.41 17.04
CA PRO A 203 -28.07 7.33 17.01
C PRO A 203 -28.34 7.03 15.53
N GLY A 204 -27.93 5.84 15.07
CA GLY A 204 -28.09 5.44 13.67
C GLY A 204 -29.57 5.42 13.28
N PHE A 205 -29.86 5.31 11.97
CA PHE A 205 -31.24 5.29 11.47
C PHE A 205 -32.11 4.18 12.10
N GLU A 206 -31.50 3.13 12.66
CA GLU A 206 -32.16 2.06 13.44
C GLU A 206 -32.95 2.57 14.66
N THR A 207 -32.61 3.75 15.16
CA THR A 207 -33.28 4.38 16.31
C THR A 207 -34.45 5.28 15.90
N LEU A 208 -34.59 5.57 14.60
CA LEU A 208 -35.66 6.40 14.07
C LEU A 208 -36.85 5.54 13.69
N ILE A 209 -38.01 5.85 14.29
CA ILE A 209 -39.28 5.24 13.91
C ILE A 209 -40.09 6.27 13.12
N PHE A 210 -40.34 5.97 11.84
CA PHE A 210 -41.24 6.76 11.02
C PHE A 210 -42.68 6.34 11.29
N LYS A 211 -43.47 7.23 11.90
CA LYS A 211 -44.90 6.99 12.07
C LYS A 211 -45.60 7.18 10.73
N GLY A 212 -46.17 6.09 10.19
CA GLY A 212 -47.05 6.18 9.04
C GLY A 212 -48.22 7.13 9.31
N ALA A 213 -48.59 7.93 8.31
CA ALA A 213 -49.77 8.77 8.43
C ALA A 213 -51.01 7.88 8.60
N GLN A 214 -51.69 7.99 9.73
CA GLN A 214 -52.91 7.24 10.02
C GLN A 214 -54.02 8.21 10.43
N LEU A 215 -55.17 8.07 9.77
CA LEU A 215 -56.49 8.65 10.06
C LEU A 215 -56.63 10.19 10.04
N HIS A 216 -55.56 10.97 10.27
CA HIS A 216 -55.61 12.44 10.15
C HIS A 216 -55.29 12.95 8.74
N LYS A 217 -54.33 12.31 8.05
CA LYS A 217 -53.98 12.58 6.65
C LYS A 217 -53.86 11.24 5.94
N MET A 218 -54.67 11.04 4.91
CA MET A 218 -54.60 9.81 4.11
C MET A 218 -53.22 9.75 3.42
N PRO A 219 -52.56 8.58 3.40
CA PRO A 219 -51.35 8.39 2.61
C PRO A 219 -51.67 8.60 1.13
N LEU A 220 -50.65 9.00 0.36
CA LEU A 220 -50.76 9.11 -1.09
C LEU A 220 -50.78 7.70 -1.70
N ASN A 221 -51.58 7.51 -2.75
CA ASN A 221 -51.56 6.29 -3.55
C ASN A 221 -50.23 6.18 -4.33
N GLU A 222 -49.82 4.96 -4.69
CA GLU A 222 -48.54 4.67 -5.34
C GLU A 222 -48.34 5.45 -6.66
N ASP A 223 -49.42 5.70 -7.40
CA ASP A 223 -49.37 6.41 -8.68
C ASP A 223 -49.17 7.94 -8.53
N VAL A 224 -49.30 8.47 -7.31
CA VAL A 224 -49.16 9.91 -7.06
C VAL A 224 -47.68 10.25 -6.95
N LYS A 225 -47.18 10.98 -7.95
CA LYS A 225 -45.79 11.48 -7.95
C LYS A 225 -45.54 12.40 -6.76
N VAL A 226 -44.56 12.03 -5.93
CA VAL A 226 -44.07 12.86 -4.82
C VAL A 226 -43.04 13.85 -5.35
N ASN A 227 -43.25 15.14 -5.05
CA ASN A 227 -42.28 16.18 -5.39
C ASN A 227 -41.11 16.15 -4.39
N THR A 228 -39.92 15.80 -4.86
CA THR A 228 -38.67 15.76 -4.08
C THR A 228 -37.79 16.99 -4.24
N ARG A 229 -38.23 17.96 -5.05
CA ARG A 229 -37.49 19.19 -5.33
C ARG A 229 -37.20 19.92 -4.02
N THR A 230 -35.94 20.27 -3.84
CA THR A 230 -35.42 20.89 -2.63
C THR A 230 -34.76 22.22 -2.98
N ILE A 231 -35.09 23.26 -2.23
CA ILE A 231 -34.51 24.59 -2.39
C ILE A 231 -33.74 24.94 -1.12
N ILE A 232 -32.42 25.07 -1.24
CA ILE A 232 -31.54 25.48 -0.14
C ILE A 232 -31.27 26.97 -0.26
N GLY A 233 -31.45 27.71 0.83
CA GLY A 233 -31.29 29.16 0.85
C GLY A 233 -32.41 29.89 0.11
N LYS A 234 -33.68 29.55 0.41
CA LYS A 234 -34.88 30.10 -0.27
C LYS A 234 -34.94 31.64 -0.34
N THR A 235 -34.29 32.34 0.59
CA THR A 235 -34.22 33.82 0.64
C THR A 235 -32.91 34.39 0.13
N ALA A 236 -31.98 33.55 -0.34
CA ALA A 236 -30.70 33.98 -0.89
C ALA A 236 -30.92 34.62 -2.27
N LYS A 237 -30.02 35.53 -2.66
CA LYS A 237 -30.02 36.16 -3.99
C LYS A 237 -29.89 35.11 -5.11
N GLN A 238 -29.22 34.00 -4.82
CA GLN A 238 -29.08 32.83 -5.71
C GLN A 238 -29.36 31.57 -4.89
N PRO A 239 -30.62 31.11 -4.83
CA PRO A 239 -30.98 29.88 -4.14
C PRO A 239 -30.44 28.66 -4.91
N LEU A 240 -30.06 27.60 -4.17
CA LEU A 240 -29.67 26.33 -4.77
C LEU A 240 -30.91 25.46 -4.95
N GLU A 241 -31.25 25.16 -6.19
CA GLU A 241 -32.40 24.33 -6.55
C GLU A 241 -31.93 22.93 -6.98
N LEU A 242 -32.51 21.90 -6.36
CA LEU A 242 -32.17 20.49 -6.57
C LEU A 242 -33.44 19.72 -6.88
N GLU A 243 -33.40 18.76 -7.81
CA GLU A 243 -34.54 17.88 -8.12
C GLU A 243 -34.81 16.85 -7.00
N MET A 244 -33.84 16.67 -6.09
CA MET A 244 -33.92 15.70 -4.99
C MET A 244 -33.25 16.25 -3.71
N PRO A 245 -33.60 15.72 -2.52
CA PRO A 245 -33.08 16.19 -1.23
C PRO A 245 -31.68 15.61 -0.90
N PHE A 246 -30.88 15.28 -1.91
CA PHE A 246 -29.55 14.71 -1.78
C PHE A 246 -28.62 15.39 -2.76
N TYR A 247 -27.42 15.73 -2.33
CA TYR A 247 -26.37 16.26 -3.20
C TYR A 247 -25.02 15.67 -2.77
N VAL A 248 -24.03 15.72 -3.66
CA VAL A 248 -22.69 15.24 -3.38
C VAL A 248 -21.96 16.33 -2.58
N SER A 249 -21.64 16.08 -1.32
CA SER A 249 -20.92 17.06 -0.51
C SER A 249 -19.53 17.34 -1.06
N HIS A 250 -19.00 18.54 -0.81
CA HIS A 250 -17.65 18.91 -1.23
C HIS A 250 -16.58 17.95 -0.68
N MET A 251 -15.67 17.54 -1.57
CA MET A 251 -14.54 16.67 -1.24
C MET A 251 -13.24 17.38 -1.61
N SER A 252 -12.29 17.41 -0.66
CA SER A 252 -11.01 18.12 -0.79
C SER A 252 -10.31 17.80 -2.11
N PHE A 253 -9.61 18.79 -2.69
CA PHE A 253 -8.57 18.48 -3.69
C PHE A 253 -7.50 17.59 -3.05
N GLY A 254 -7.03 16.59 -3.79
CA GLY A 254 -6.21 15.50 -3.28
C GLY A 254 -7.02 14.28 -2.84
N ALA A 255 -8.22 14.41 -2.26
CA ALA A 255 -8.95 13.24 -1.73
C ALA A 255 -9.41 12.20 -2.79
N LEU A 256 -9.66 12.67 -4.01
CA LEU A 256 -10.19 11.90 -5.13
C LEU A 256 -9.44 12.28 -6.39
N SER A 257 -9.29 11.32 -7.30
CA SER A 257 -8.72 11.56 -8.62
C SER A 257 -9.56 12.57 -9.41
N ARG A 258 -8.92 13.22 -10.38
CA ARG A 258 -9.58 14.18 -11.27
C ARG A 258 -10.74 13.50 -12.01
N GLU A 259 -10.53 12.28 -12.46
CA GLU A 259 -11.50 11.46 -13.20
C GLU A 259 -12.73 11.18 -12.33
N ALA A 260 -12.53 10.82 -11.05
CA ALA A 260 -13.61 10.55 -10.12
C ALA A 260 -14.45 11.82 -9.85
N LYS A 261 -13.81 12.98 -9.69
CA LYS A 261 -14.54 14.25 -9.52
C LYS A 261 -15.35 14.62 -10.76
N ILE A 262 -14.76 14.46 -11.95
CA ILE A 262 -15.46 14.72 -13.22
C ILE A 262 -16.66 13.77 -13.36
N ALA A 263 -16.48 12.49 -13.04
CA ALA A 263 -17.57 11.50 -13.10
C ALA A 263 -18.71 11.85 -12.14
N LEU A 264 -18.40 12.20 -10.89
CA LEU A 264 -19.39 12.60 -9.90
C LEU A 264 -20.11 13.90 -10.29
N ALA A 265 -19.40 14.91 -10.80
CA ALA A 265 -20.00 16.16 -11.23
C ALA A 265 -20.95 15.96 -12.42
N LYS A 266 -20.54 15.13 -13.40
CA LYS A 266 -21.41 14.73 -14.51
C LYS A 266 -22.63 13.98 -14.00
N GLY A 267 -22.45 13.01 -13.09
CA GLY A 267 -23.54 12.26 -12.50
C GLY A 267 -24.54 13.15 -11.76
N ALA A 268 -24.06 14.05 -10.91
CA ALA A 268 -24.88 15.00 -10.17
C ALA A 268 -25.68 15.90 -11.12
N SER A 269 -25.03 16.46 -12.15
CA SER A 269 -25.70 17.28 -13.15
C SER A 269 -26.75 16.51 -13.95
N LEU A 270 -26.49 15.24 -14.30
CA LEU A 270 -27.42 14.40 -15.06
C LEU A 270 -28.72 14.13 -14.29
N VAL A 271 -28.64 14.02 -12.96
CA VAL A 271 -29.82 13.77 -12.11
C VAL A 271 -30.41 15.04 -11.50
N GLY A 272 -29.92 16.22 -11.89
CA GLY A 272 -30.44 17.50 -11.42
C GLY A 272 -30.11 17.80 -9.95
N THR A 273 -28.94 17.37 -9.47
CA THR A 273 -28.43 17.71 -8.13
C THR A 273 -27.03 18.34 -8.16
N ALA A 274 -26.56 18.81 -7.00
CA ALA A 274 -25.32 19.56 -6.85
C ALA A 274 -24.12 18.69 -6.41
N MET A 275 -22.92 19.22 -6.66
CA MET A 275 -21.63 18.73 -6.17
C MET A 275 -20.71 19.91 -5.80
#